data_AF-A0A7X0AKM9-F1
#
_entry.id   AF-A0A7X0AKM9-F1
#
_cell.length_a   1.000
_cell.length_b   1.000
_cell.length_c   1.000
_cell.angle_alpha   90.00
_cell.angle_beta   90.00
_cell.angle_gamma   90.00
#
_symmetry.space_group_name_H-M   'P 1'
#
loop_
_entity.id
_entity.type
_entity.pdbx_description
1 polymer ?
#
loop_
_entity_poly.entity_id
_entity_poly.type
_entity_poly.pdbx_seq_one_letter_code
_entity_poly.pdbx_strand_id
1 'polypeptide(L)'
;MRKSLTLSLVLASAMALTTLAVSAQQGPGGEHGGHGGHGHGQFLPLGKLNLTTAQQASIKQIVQTSFAQNKTQRQALHQQREAFEALTPDQVGYQAAAASLAQAEGAATTQRVQQQAAIRTQIYAVLTTQQKAQYATLKTQQQARKAQWEQFKAQNPVSATAASTSSQAQ
;
A
#
# COMPACT_ATOMS: atom_id res chain seq x y z
N MET A 1 -34.23 40.45 27.39
CA MET A 1 -35.22 39.77 26.53
C MET A 1 -35.08 40.26 25.09
N ARG A 2 -34.39 39.50 24.23
CA ARG A 2 -34.43 39.68 22.77
C ARG A 2 -34.42 38.29 22.14
N LYS A 3 -35.46 38.02 21.36
CA LYS A 3 -35.90 36.70 20.91
C LYS A 3 -35.13 36.28 19.66
N SER A 4 -34.48 35.12 19.71
CA SER A 4 -33.82 34.50 18.55
C SER A 4 -34.88 33.79 17.69
N LEU A 5 -35.05 34.22 16.44
CA LEU A 5 -35.89 33.57 15.44
C LEU A 5 -35.04 32.56 14.66
N THR A 6 -35.09 31.29 15.08
CA THR A 6 -34.62 30.14 14.31
C THR A 6 -35.69 29.76 13.29
N LEU A 7 -35.42 30.01 12.01
CA LEU A 7 -36.26 29.55 10.90
C LEU A 7 -35.83 28.11 10.56
N SER A 8 -36.56 27.13 11.09
CA SER A 8 -36.38 25.71 10.78
C SER A 8 -37.03 25.38 9.43
N LEU A 9 -36.23 25.22 8.39
CA LEU A 9 -36.69 24.66 7.11
C LEU A 9 -36.55 23.14 7.16
N VAL A 10 -37.63 22.46 7.55
CA VAL A 10 -37.75 21.00 7.45
C VAL A 10 -38.05 20.65 6.00
N LEU A 11 -37.02 20.24 5.26
CA LEU A 11 -37.19 19.64 3.94
C LEU A 11 -37.36 18.13 4.11
N ALA A 12 -38.62 17.69 4.12
CA ALA A 12 -39.00 16.28 4.10
C ALA A 12 -38.86 15.74 2.67
N SER A 13 -37.76 15.04 2.39
CA SER A 13 -37.59 14.27 1.16
C SER A 13 -37.83 12.79 1.46
N ALA A 14 -38.97 12.29 0.98
CA ALA A 14 -39.39 10.90 1.09
C ALA A 14 -38.35 9.94 0.49
N MET A 15 -37.84 9.02 1.32
CA MET A 15 -37.09 7.87 0.83
C MET A 15 -38.07 6.78 0.36
N ALA A 16 -38.18 6.61 -0.95
CA ALA A 16 -38.79 5.42 -1.52
C ALA A 16 -37.79 4.25 -1.45
N LEU A 17 -38.16 3.22 -0.70
CA LEU A 17 -37.48 1.95 -0.60
C LEU A 17 -37.72 1.15 -1.88
N THR A 18 -36.69 0.98 -2.72
CA THR A 18 -36.68 -0.02 -3.79
C THR A 18 -35.63 -1.06 -3.46
N THR A 19 -36.06 -2.18 -2.90
CA THR A 19 -35.23 -3.38 -2.69
C THR A 19 -35.06 -4.12 -4.01
N LEU A 20 -33.95 -3.89 -4.71
CA LEU A 20 -33.49 -4.77 -5.78
C LEU A 20 -32.60 -5.86 -5.17
N ALA A 21 -33.14 -7.07 -5.11
CA ALA A 21 -32.37 -8.27 -4.81
C ALA A 21 -31.45 -8.58 -6.01
N VAL A 22 -30.16 -8.30 -5.87
CA VAL A 22 -29.13 -8.78 -6.79
C VAL A 22 -28.63 -10.13 -6.26
N SER A 23 -28.97 -11.19 -6.98
CA SER A 23 -28.38 -12.52 -6.82
C SER A 23 -26.92 -12.49 -7.26
N ALA A 24 -25.99 -12.61 -6.31
CA ALA A 24 -24.58 -12.81 -6.60
C ALA A 24 -24.36 -14.22 -7.17
N GLN A 25 -24.26 -14.31 -8.49
CA GLN A 25 -23.75 -15.49 -9.19
C GLN A 25 -22.23 -15.57 -8.92
N GLN A 26 -21.82 -16.40 -7.97
CA GLN A 26 -20.41 -16.75 -7.76
C GLN A 26 -19.99 -17.70 -8.89
N GLY A 27 -19.30 -17.15 -9.90
CA GLY A 27 -18.61 -17.96 -10.90
C GLY A 27 -17.40 -18.69 -10.28
N PRO A 28 -17.16 -19.97 -10.62
CA PRO A 28 -15.95 -20.67 -10.22
C PRO A 28 -14.83 -20.30 -11.20
N GLY A 29 -13.83 -19.56 -10.74
CA GLY A 29 -12.71 -19.22 -11.61
C GLY A 29 -11.55 -18.56 -10.89
N GLY A 30 -10.45 -19.30 -10.76
CA GLY A 30 -9.13 -18.72 -10.52
C GLY A 30 -8.46 -19.07 -9.19
N GLU A 31 -8.27 -20.35 -8.89
CA GLU A 31 -7.15 -20.77 -8.04
C GLU A 31 -5.85 -20.58 -8.84
N HIS A 32 -5.14 -19.47 -8.67
CA HIS A 32 -3.69 -19.40 -8.88
C HIS A 32 -3.10 -18.18 -8.17
N GLY A 33 -2.12 -18.42 -7.29
CA GLY A 33 -1.10 -17.43 -6.94
C GLY A 33 -1.32 -16.64 -5.65
N GLY A 34 -1.74 -17.30 -4.57
CA GLY A 34 -1.53 -16.75 -3.23
C GLY A 34 -0.04 -16.54 -2.98
N HIS A 35 0.45 -15.31 -3.17
CA HIS A 35 1.74 -14.88 -2.62
C HIS A 35 1.61 -14.80 -1.10
N GLY A 36 1.66 -15.97 -0.47
CA GLY A 36 1.87 -16.10 0.96
C GLY A 36 3.25 -15.58 1.34
N GLY A 37 3.28 -14.70 2.33
CA GLY A 37 4.50 -14.30 3.03
C GLY A 37 5.19 -13.09 2.44
N HIS A 38 4.99 -11.94 3.08
CA HIS A 38 5.98 -11.32 3.98
C HIS A 38 5.53 -9.87 4.23
N GLY A 39 4.60 -9.68 5.17
CA GLY A 39 4.25 -8.38 5.75
C GLY A 39 5.40 -7.70 6.53
N HIS A 40 6.65 -8.06 6.24
CA HIS A 40 7.86 -7.60 6.91
C HIS A 40 8.83 -6.86 5.97
N GLY A 41 8.54 -6.74 4.67
CA GLY A 41 9.51 -6.28 3.67
C GLY A 41 9.88 -4.78 3.70
N GLN A 42 9.21 -3.97 4.50
CA GLN A 42 9.29 -2.49 4.39
C GLN A 42 9.94 -1.83 5.60
N PHE A 43 10.10 -2.59 6.68
CA PHE A 43 10.78 -2.14 7.88
C PHE A 43 12.18 -2.74 7.94
N LEU A 44 13.06 -2.00 8.62
CA LEU A 44 14.49 -2.23 8.80
C LEU A 44 14.84 -3.75 8.90
N PRO A 45 16.02 -4.23 8.43
CA PRO A 45 16.48 -5.62 8.64
C PRO A 45 16.76 -5.96 10.12
N LEU A 46 15.71 -5.98 10.94
CA LEU A 46 15.78 -6.12 12.40
C LEU A 46 15.99 -7.57 12.85
N GLY A 47 15.59 -8.54 12.04
CA GLY A 47 15.67 -9.97 12.38
C GLY A 47 17.10 -10.49 12.59
N LYS A 48 18.12 -9.71 12.25
CA LYS A 48 19.54 -10.05 12.43
C LYS A 48 20.22 -9.30 13.59
N LEU A 49 19.48 -8.50 14.36
CA LEU A 49 20.05 -7.63 15.40
C LEU A 49 20.02 -8.24 16.81
N ASN A 50 19.81 -9.55 16.95
CA ASN A 50 19.74 -10.25 18.24
C ASN A 50 18.91 -9.45 19.27
N LEU A 51 17.70 -9.06 18.87
CA LEU A 51 16.83 -8.21 19.69
C LEU A 51 16.36 -8.97 20.93
N THR A 52 16.36 -8.30 22.08
CA THR A 52 15.76 -8.88 23.30
C THR A 52 14.24 -8.99 23.15
N THR A 53 13.61 -9.87 23.92
CA THR A 53 12.13 -10.02 23.92
C THR A 53 11.42 -8.69 24.18
N ALA A 54 11.95 -7.85 25.08
CA ALA A 54 11.40 -6.53 25.35
C ALA A 54 11.51 -5.58 24.14
N GLN A 55 12.65 -5.57 23.45
CA GLN A 55 12.83 -4.78 22.23
C GLN A 55 11.89 -5.24 21.11
N GLN A 56 11.75 -6.56 20.92
CA GLN A 56 10.84 -7.13 19.94
C GLN A 56 9.38 -6.74 20.22
N ALA A 57 8.95 -6.81 21.49
CA ALA A 57 7.61 -6.39 21.89
C ALA A 57 7.38 -4.89 21.62
N SER A 58 8.34 -4.02 21.97
CA SER A 58 8.25 -2.59 21.69
C SER A 58 8.15 -2.30 20.19
N ILE A 59 8.98 -2.95 19.37
CA ILE A 59 8.97 -2.79 17.92
C ILE A 59 7.63 -3.25 17.33
N LYS A 60 7.12 -4.40 17.79
CA LYS A 60 5.81 -4.92 17.38
C LYS A 60 4.70 -3.93 17.69
N GLN A 61 4.71 -3.34 18.89
CA GLN A 61 3.72 -2.34 19.30
C GLN A 61 3.79 -1.09 18.41
N ILE A 62 5.00 -0.57 18.11
CA ILE A 62 5.20 0.58 17.23
C ILE A 62 4.59 0.31 15.85
N VAL A 63 4.89 -0.87 15.27
CA VAL A 63 4.41 -1.25 13.93
C VAL A 63 2.89 -1.44 13.92
N GLN A 64 2.34 -2.13 14.92
CA GLN A 64 0.88 -2.36 15.01
C GLN A 64 0.11 -1.06 15.18
N THR A 65 0.59 -0.16 16.05
CA THR A 65 -0.01 1.16 16.27
C THR A 65 -0.03 1.95 14.97
N SER A 66 1.10 2.01 14.25
CA SER A 66 1.17 2.67 12.96
C SER A 66 0.25 2.05 11.93
N PHE A 67 0.20 0.71 11.85
CA PHE A 67 -0.66 0.02 10.90
C PHE A 67 -2.14 0.37 11.10
N ALA A 68 -2.57 0.41 12.37
CA ALA A 68 -3.93 0.76 12.77
C ALA A 68 -4.26 2.22 12.43
N GLN A 69 -3.39 3.17 12.79
CA GLN A 69 -3.55 4.59 12.47
C GLN A 69 -3.69 4.84 10.96
N ASN A 70 -3.02 4.04 10.15
CA ASN A 70 -3.02 4.18 8.70
C ASN A 70 -4.11 3.42 7.96
N LYS A 71 -4.88 2.57 8.66
CA LYS A 71 -5.86 1.70 8.02
C LYS A 71 -6.91 2.50 7.24
N THR A 72 -7.49 3.52 7.87
CA THR A 72 -8.54 4.35 7.26
C THR A 72 -8.04 5.07 6.01
N GLN A 73 -6.84 5.66 6.06
CA GLN A 73 -6.26 6.31 4.88
C GLN A 73 -6.03 5.32 3.72
N ARG A 74 -5.50 4.14 4.01
CA ARG A 74 -5.30 3.11 2.98
C ARG A 74 -6.62 2.67 2.35
N GLN A 75 -7.66 2.52 3.17
CA GLN A 75 -9.00 2.16 2.69
C GLN A 75 -9.61 3.27 1.82
N ALA A 76 -9.48 4.53 2.23
CA ALA A 76 -9.97 5.65 1.42
C ALA A 76 -9.28 5.73 0.05
N LEU A 77 -7.95 5.57 0.01
CA LEU A 77 -7.22 5.57 -1.26
C LEU A 77 -7.60 4.37 -2.15
N HIS A 78 -7.82 3.20 -1.55
CA HIS A 78 -8.29 2.01 -2.26
C HIS A 78 -9.65 2.25 -2.91
N GLN A 79 -10.61 2.78 -2.15
CA GLN A 79 -11.95 3.09 -2.66
C GLN A 79 -11.89 4.12 -3.80
N GLN A 80 -11.00 5.10 -3.72
CA GLN A 80 -10.83 6.08 -4.79
C GLN A 80 -10.23 5.47 -6.07
N ARG A 81 -9.31 4.50 -5.94
CA ARG A 81 -8.81 3.72 -7.09
C ARG A 81 -9.90 2.88 -7.72
N GLU A 82 -10.64 2.11 -6.91
CA GLU A 82 -11.75 1.28 -7.40
C GLU A 82 -12.80 2.13 -8.13
N ALA A 83 -13.14 3.30 -7.57
CA ALA A 83 -14.07 4.23 -8.21
C ALA A 83 -13.56 4.76 -9.56
N PHE A 84 -12.25 5.02 -9.69
CA PHE A 84 -11.65 5.44 -10.96
C PHE A 84 -11.57 4.29 -11.97
N GLU A 85 -11.18 3.09 -11.54
CA GLU A 85 -11.08 1.88 -12.37
C GLU A 85 -12.44 1.44 -12.93
N ALA A 86 -13.54 1.79 -12.25
CA ALA A 86 -14.90 1.57 -12.73
C ALA A 86 -15.33 2.54 -13.86
N LEU A 87 -14.59 3.64 -14.09
CA LEU A 87 -14.88 4.60 -15.16
C LEU A 87 -14.28 4.12 -16.48
N THR A 88 -14.98 4.41 -17.57
CA THR A 88 -14.44 4.23 -18.93
C THR A 88 -13.93 5.57 -19.48
N PRO A 89 -12.91 5.59 -20.35
CA PRO A 89 -12.30 6.84 -20.84
C PRO A 89 -13.25 7.79 -21.59
N ASP A 90 -14.35 7.27 -22.11
CA ASP A 90 -15.43 8.01 -22.79
C ASP A 90 -16.46 8.61 -21.84
N GLN A 91 -16.45 8.24 -20.55
CA GLN A 91 -17.35 8.84 -19.56
C GLN A 91 -16.99 10.29 -19.25
N VAL A 92 -18.03 11.12 -19.15
CA VAL A 92 -17.90 12.51 -18.70
C VAL A 92 -17.27 12.53 -17.31
N GLY A 93 -16.21 13.31 -17.15
CA GLY A 93 -15.51 13.45 -15.87
C GLY A 93 -14.35 12.48 -15.66
N TYR A 94 -14.05 11.57 -16.60
CA TYR A 94 -12.91 10.65 -16.51
C TYR A 94 -11.59 11.37 -16.21
N GLN A 95 -11.28 12.44 -16.94
CA GLN A 95 -10.04 13.22 -16.76
C GLN A 95 -10.02 13.93 -15.39
N ALA A 96 -11.16 14.41 -14.90
CA ALA A 96 -11.27 15.02 -13.59
C ALA A 96 -11.08 13.99 -12.46
N ALA A 97 -11.63 12.78 -12.62
CA ALA A 97 -11.43 11.67 -11.72
C ALA A 97 -9.95 11.22 -11.70
N ALA A 98 -9.31 11.16 -12.86
CA ALA A 98 -7.87 10.86 -12.98
C ALA A 98 -7.01 11.90 -12.24
N ALA A 99 -7.30 13.19 -12.41
CA ALA A 99 -6.60 14.27 -11.72
C ALA A 99 -6.79 14.21 -10.20
N SER A 100 -8.03 13.95 -9.74
CA SER A 100 -8.34 13.78 -8.33
C SER A 100 -7.61 12.59 -7.71
N LEU A 101 -7.59 11.43 -8.41
CA LEU A 101 -6.83 10.26 -7.98
C LEU A 101 -5.33 10.55 -7.91
N ALA A 102 -4.76 11.19 -8.92
CA ALA A 102 -3.35 11.56 -8.91
C ALA A 102 -2.98 12.46 -7.71
N GLN A 103 -3.83 13.43 -7.38
CA GLN A 103 -3.63 14.29 -6.20
C GLN A 103 -3.69 13.49 -4.89
N ALA A 104 -4.67 12.59 -4.74
CA ALA A 104 -4.81 11.75 -3.57
C ALA A 104 -3.61 10.79 -3.39
N GLU A 105 -3.15 10.16 -4.48
CA GLU A 105 -1.94 9.33 -4.51
C GLU A 105 -0.69 10.09 -4.08
N GLY A 106 -0.52 11.32 -4.59
CA GLY A 106 0.60 12.19 -4.24
C GLY A 106 0.62 12.56 -2.75
N ALA A 107 -0.54 12.93 -2.21
CA ALA A 107 -0.70 13.24 -0.79
C ALA A 107 -0.44 12.00 0.08
N ALA A 108 -1.05 10.86 -0.26
CA ALA A 108 -0.86 9.60 0.46
C ALA A 108 0.61 9.13 0.42
N THR A 109 1.30 9.32 -0.70
CA THR A 109 2.73 8.99 -0.82
C THR A 109 3.57 9.84 0.10
N THR A 110 3.34 11.15 0.14
CA THR A 110 4.04 12.08 1.04
C THR A 110 3.86 11.66 2.50
N GLN A 111 2.61 11.41 2.91
CA GLN A 111 2.31 10.98 4.27
C GLN A 111 2.96 9.64 4.61
N ARG A 112 2.90 8.66 3.71
CA ARG A 112 3.53 7.35 3.90
C ARG A 112 5.04 7.47 4.11
N VAL A 113 5.73 8.33 3.36
CA VAL A 113 7.18 8.55 3.53
C VAL A 113 7.49 9.12 4.90
N GLN A 114 6.75 10.15 5.34
CA GLN A 114 6.92 10.76 6.65
C GLN A 114 6.66 9.76 7.79
N GLN A 115 5.61 8.95 7.67
CA GLN A 115 5.30 7.91 8.66
C GLN A 115 6.35 6.81 8.71
N GLN A 116 6.85 6.36 7.54
CA GLN A 116 7.95 5.40 7.50
C GLN A 116 9.20 5.96 8.17
N ALA A 117 9.53 7.23 7.96
CA ALA A 117 10.63 7.89 8.66
C ALA A 117 10.40 7.91 10.18
N ALA A 118 9.21 8.32 10.63
CA ALA A 118 8.86 8.35 12.04
C ALA A 118 8.98 6.96 12.72
N ILE A 119 8.44 5.92 12.09
CA ILE A 119 8.53 4.54 12.60
C ILE A 119 9.98 4.08 12.66
N ARG A 120 10.78 4.35 11.61
CA ARG A 120 12.21 3.99 11.59
C ARG A 120 12.96 4.68 12.72
N THR A 121 12.68 5.95 12.99
CA THR A 121 13.26 6.69 14.12
C THR A 121 12.89 6.05 15.45
N GLN A 122 11.62 5.74 15.68
CA GLN A 122 11.15 5.09 16.92
C GLN A 122 11.81 3.72 17.11
N ILE A 123 11.87 2.89 16.07
CA ILE A 123 12.53 1.58 16.13
C ILE A 123 14.03 1.75 16.41
N TYR A 124 14.70 2.69 15.74
CA TYR A 124 16.13 2.93 15.93
C TYR A 124 16.45 3.40 17.36
N ALA A 125 15.53 4.12 18.01
CA ALA A 125 15.68 4.54 19.41
C ALA A 125 15.65 3.36 20.40
N VAL A 126 14.98 2.25 20.05
CA VAL A 126 14.92 1.02 20.88
C VAL A 126 16.23 0.22 20.83
N LEU A 127 17.08 0.44 19.81
CA LEU A 127 18.32 -0.30 19.62
C LEU A 127 19.46 0.22 20.51
N THR A 128 20.28 -0.71 21.01
CA THR A 128 21.55 -0.39 21.68
C THR A 128 22.59 0.15 20.69
N THR A 129 23.64 0.79 21.20
CA THR A 129 24.76 1.29 20.36
C THR A 129 25.39 0.18 19.51
N GLN A 130 25.59 -1.01 20.07
CA GLN A 130 26.13 -2.16 19.34
C GLN A 130 25.19 -2.62 18.22
N GLN A 131 23.88 -2.70 18.49
CA GLN A 131 22.89 -3.07 17.49
C GLN A 131 22.77 -2.02 16.37
N LYS A 132 22.92 -0.73 16.70
CA LYS A 132 22.97 0.36 15.71
C LYS A 132 24.16 0.23 14.76
N ALA A 133 25.33 -0.16 15.28
CA ALA A 133 26.51 -0.43 14.47
C ALA A 133 26.29 -1.64 13.54
N GLN A 134 25.78 -2.75 14.08
CA GLN A 134 25.44 -3.94 13.29
C GLN A 134 24.40 -3.63 12.21
N TYR A 135 23.40 -2.81 12.53
CA TYR A 135 22.39 -2.37 11.58
C TYR A 135 23.01 -1.63 10.38
N ALA A 136 23.99 -0.74 10.61
CA ALA A 136 24.68 -0.04 9.54
C ALA A 136 25.42 -1.01 8.61
N THR A 137 26.14 -2.01 9.17
CA THR A 137 26.81 -3.05 8.40
C THR A 137 25.83 -3.85 7.54
N LEU A 138 24.71 -4.28 8.12
CA LEU A 138 23.67 -5.04 7.40
C LEU A 138 23.07 -4.23 6.25
N LYS A 139 22.89 -2.92 6.43
CA LYS A 139 22.39 -2.02 5.38
C LYS A 139 23.36 -1.96 4.21
N THR A 140 24.65 -1.81 4.46
CA THR A 140 25.69 -1.81 3.41
C THR A 140 25.72 -3.14 2.65
N GLN A 141 25.66 -4.28 3.36
CA GLN A 141 25.62 -5.60 2.73
C GLN A 141 24.37 -5.79 1.85
N GLN A 142 23.21 -5.29 2.30
CA GLN A 142 21.98 -5.33 1.52
C GLN A 142 22.10 -4.51 0.24
N GLN A 143 22.70 -3.31 0.31
CA GLN A 143 22.94 -2.46 -0.85
C GLN A 143 23.88 -3.15 -1.86
N ALA A 144 24.97 -3.75 -1.39
CA ALA A 144 25.89 -4.49 -2.25
C ALA A 144 25.21 -5.67 -2.96
N ARG A 145 24.39 -6.45 -2.23
CA ARG A 145 23.61 -7.54 -2.82
C ARG A 145 22.62 -7.04 -3.86
N LYS A 146 21.96 -5.91 -3.61
CA LYS A 146 21.04 -5.31 -4.56
C LYS A 146 21.77 -4.91 -5.85
N ALA A 147 22.94 -4.28 -5.74
CA ALA A 147 23.75 -3.92 -6.90
C ALA A 147 24.21 -5.16 -7.70
N GLN A 148 24.65 -6.22 -7.02
CA GLN A 148 25.00 -7.49 -7.66
C GLN A 148 23.81 -8.11 -8.39
N TRP A 149 22.62 -8.09 -7.78
CA TRP A 149 21.39 -8.57 -8.41
C TRP A 149 21.00 -7.74 -9.65
N GLU A 150 21.15 -6.41 -9.59
CA GLU A 150 20.90 -5.53 -10.72
C GLU A 150 21.87 -5.83 -11.88
N GLN A 151 23.15 -6.06 -11.60
CA GLN A 151 24.15 -6.50 -12.59
C GLN A 151 23.80 -7.87 -13.19
N PHE A 152 23.42 -8.84 -12.34
CA PHE A 152 23.01 -10.17 -12.80
C PHE A 152 21.81 -10.09 -13.76
N LYS A 153 20.79 -9.30 -13.43
CA LYS A 153 19.63 -9.09 -14.31
C LYS A 153 19.98 -8.38 -15.62
N ALA A 154 20.92 -7.44 -15.59
CA ALA A 154 21.38 -6.76 -16.80
C ALA A 154 22.14 -7.71 -17.73
N GLN A 155 22.90 -8.66 -17.17
CA GLN A 155 23.65 -9.67 -17.92
C GLN A 155 22.77 -10.84 -18.40
N ASN A 156 21.65 -11.10 -17.72
CA ASN A 156 20.70 -12.14 -18.05
C ASN A 156 19.33 -11.51 -18.34
N PRO A 157 19.19 -10.72 -19.43
CA PRO A 157 17.87 -10.28 -19.85
C PRO A 157 17.04 -11.52 -20.11
N VAL A 158 15.81 -11.54 -19.57
CA VAL A 158 14.83 -12.55 -19.95
C VAL A 158 14.47 -12.33 -21.42
N SER A 159 15.27 -12.90 -22.33
CA SER A 159 15.00 -12.89 -23.75
C SER A 159 13.67 -13.59 -24.01
N ALA A 160 12.81 -12.93 -24.76
CA ALA A 160 11.61 -13.47 -25.37
C ALA A 160 11.97 -14.65 -26.30
N THR A 161 12.18 -15.85 -25.75
CA THR A 161 12.38 -17.10 -26.49
C THR A 161 11.05 -17.61 -27.05
N ALA A 162 10.36 -16.79 -27.85
CA ALA A 162 9.09 -17.17 -28.50
C ALA A 162 8.99 -16.76 -29.98
N ALA A 163 10.01 -16.14 -30.58
CA ALA A 163 9.88 -15.54 -31.91
C ALA A 163 10.67 -16.19 -33.06
N SER A 164 11.33 -17.34 -32.87
CA SER A 164 12.19 -17.92 -33.93
C SER A 164 11.90 -19.37 -34.35
N THR A 165 10.81 -20.01 -33.88
CA THR A 165 10.50 -21.41 -34.25
C THR A 165 9.32 -21.56 -35.23
N SER A 166 8.78 -20.49 -35.81
CA SER A 166 7.63 -20.56 -36.75
C SER A 166 7.94 -20.12 -38.18
N SER A 167 9.20 -20.24 -38.64
CA SER A 167 9.59 -19.89 -40.03
C SER A 167 10.37 -21.00 -40.77
N GLN A 168 10.17 -22.27 -40.40
CA GLN A 168 10.61 -23.40 -41.23
C GLN A 168 9.52 -24.47 -41.28
N ALA A 169 8.46 -24.17 -42.03
CA ALA A 169 7.52 -25.14 -42.56
C ALA A 169 6.84 -24.53 -43.79
N GLN A 170 7.60 -24.44 -44.89
CA GLN A 170 7.08 -24.40 -46.26
C GLN A 170 7.93 -25.33 -47.10
#